data_AF-A0A509L381-F1
#
_entry.id   AF-A0A509L381-F1
#
_cell.length_a   1.000
_cell.length_b   1.000
_cell.length_c   1.000
_cell.angle_alpha   90.00
_cell.angle_beta   90.00
_cell.angle_gamma   90.00
#
_symmetry.space_group_name_H-M   'P 1'
#
loop_
_entity.id
_entity.type
_entity.pdbx_description
1 polymer ?
#
loop_
_entity_poly.entity_id
_entity_poly.type
_entity_poly.pdbx_seq_one_letter_code
_entity_poly.pdbx_strand_id
1 'polypeptide(L)'
;MVKQQNLEPHIRDFFELVYDAILANPFDDARANIDLKLSGLSPTTSRKNRLEKAIHETRKRIDIIEVDGPSDINAFGGKDRQLVQAAYLFDFFYRYREQFDKLITDQIAAGDNFIKVPFA
;
A
#
# COMPACT_ATOMS: atom_id res chain seq x y z
N MET A 1 -16.43 23.40 -12.86
CA MET A 1 -15.96 22.02 -12.65
C MET A 1 -14.47 22.10 -12.37
N VAL A 2 -14.00 21.58 -11.24
CA VAL A 2 -12.56 21.47 -11.00
C VAL A 2 -12.01 20.42 -11.95
N LYS A 3 -10.93 20.75 -12.68
CA LYS A 3 -10.30 19.83 -13.64
C LYS A 3 -9.70 18.67 -12.86
N GLN A 4 -10.14 17.45 -13.17
CA GLN A 4 -9.57 16.25 -12.56
C GLN A 4 -8.12 16.05 -13.02
N GLN A 5 -7.27 15.64 -12.08
CA GLN A 5 -5.88 15.28 -12.33
C GLN A 5 -5.80 13.85 -12.86
N ASN A 6 -4.85 13.61 -13.76
CA ASN A 6 -4.51 12.28 -14.23
C ASN A 6 -3.15 11.89 -13.66
N LEU A 7 -2.96 10.60 -13.40
CA LEU A 7 -1.66 10.07 -13.02
C LEU A 7 -0.69 10.12 -14.20
N GLU A 8 0.57 10.45 -13.92
CA GLU A 8 1.66 10.22 -14.87
C GLU A 8 1.72 8.74 -15.26
N PRO A 9 1.96 8.40 -16.54
CA PRO A 9 1.86 7.01 -17.03
C PRO A 9 2.65 6.01 -16.19
N HIS A 10 3.88 6.35 -15.79
CA HIS A 10 4.74 5.48 -15.00
C HIS A 10 4.24 5.26 -13.55
N ILE A 11 3.53 6.24 -12.97
CA ILE A 11 2.90 6.11 -11.65
C ILE A 11 1.64 5.26 -11.78
N ARG A 12 0.85 5.52 -12.82
CA ARG A 12 -0.34 4.74 -13.15
C ARG A 12 -0.02 3.26 -13.30
N ASP A 13 0.94 2.91 -14.14
CA ASP A 13 1.36 1.53 -14.38
C ASP A 13 1.83 0.85 -13.08
N PHE A 14 2.53 1.61 -12.22
CA PHE A 14 2.95 1.09 -10.93
C PHE A 14 1.77 0.88 -9.97
N PHE A 15 0.82 1.82 -9.89
CA PHE A 15 -0.37 1.64 -9.05
C PHE A 15 -1.31 0.56 -9.57
N GLU A 16 -1.30 0.26 -10.88
CA GLU A 16 -1.97 -0.92 -11.42
C GLU A 16 -1.35 -2.21 -10.85
N LEU A 17 -0.03 -2.30 -10.75
CA LEU A 17 0.63 -3.43 -10.06
C LEU A 17 0.30 -3.49 -8.57
N VAL A 18 0.19 -2.35 -7.89
CA VAL A 18 -0.23 -2.29 -6.48
C VAL A 18 -1.68 -2.78 -6.33
N TYR A 19 -2.57 -2.36 -7.22
CA TYR A 19 -3.96 -2.81 -7.27
C TYR A 19 -4.04 -4.33 -7.45
N ASP A 20 -3.26 -4.89 -8.38
CA ASP A 20 -3.16 -6.34 -8.57
C ASP A 20 -2.62 -7.06 -7.33
N ALA A 21 -1.66 -6.46 -6.61
CA ALA A 21 -1.10 -7.02 -5.38
C ALA A 21 -2.14 -7.14 -4.25
N ILE A 22 -3.09 -6.21 -4.19
CA ILE A 22 -4.19 -6.21 -3.22
C ILE A 22 -5.20 -7.32 -3.54
N LEU A 23 -5.46 -7.57 -4.83
CA LEU A 23 -6.41 -8.61 -5.26
C LEU A 23 -5.81 -10.02 -5.23
N ALA A 24 -4.48 -10.13 -5.29
CA ALA A 24 -3.80 -11.42 -5.31
C ALA A 24 -3.83 -12.11 -3.93
N ASN A 25 -4.01 -13.44 -3.95
CA ASN A 25 -3.83 -14.28 -2.77
C ASN A 25 -2.37 -14.19 -2.28
N PRO A 26 -2.12 -13.84 -1.00
CA PRO A 26 -0.76 -13.64 -0.48
C PRO A 26 0.12 -14.89 -0.52
N PHE A 27 -0.46 -16.09 -0.66
CA PHE A 27 0.27 -17.35 -0.65
C PHE A 27 0.63 -17.87 -2.04
N ASP A 28 0.05 -17.31 -3.10
CA ASP A 28 0.20 -17.80 -4.46
C ASP A 28 1.39 -17.14 -5.20
N ASP A 29 1.91 -17.83 -6.22
CA ASP A 29 3.02 -17.32 -7.02
C ASP A 29 2.68 -16.03 -7.78
N ALA A 30 1.39 -15.81 -8.08
CA ALA A 30 0.91 -14.56 -8.66
C ALA A 30 1.31 -13.36 -7.78
N ARG A 31 1.11 -13.44 -6.46
CA ARG A 31 1.53 -12.38 -5.54
C ARG A 31 3.04 -12.23 -5.50
N ALA A 32 3.77 -13.35 -5.43
CA ALA A 32 5.24 -13.32 -5.40
C ALA A 32 5.85 -12.67 -6.64
N ASN A 33 5.23 -12.85 -7.82
CA ASN A 33 5.63 -12.22 -9.08
C ASN A 33 5.28 -10.73 -9.12
N ILE A 34 4.15 -10.32 -8.54
CA ILE A 34 3.79 -8.90 -8.43
C ILE A 34 4.77 -8.17 -7.50
N ASP A 35 5.07 -8.73 -6.32
CA ASP A 35 6.05 -8.14 -5.39
C ASP A 35 7.45 -8.02 -6.03
N LEU A 36 7.83 -9.00 -6.86
CA LEU A 36 9.08 -8.92 -7.64
C LEU A 36 9.08 -7.71 -8.59
N LYS A 37 8.00 -7.49 -9.35
CA LYS A 37 7.86 -6.32 -10.24
C LYS A 37 7.86 -5.01 -9.47
N LEU A 38 7.09 -4.92 -8.38
CA LEU A 38 7.00 -3.73 -7.54
C LEU A 38 8.35 -3.38 -6.89
N SER A 39 9.10 -4.40 -6.46
CA SER A 39 10.41 -4.20 -5.81
C SER A 39 11.52 -3.79 -6.77
N GLY A 40 11.45 -4.20 -8.04
CA GLY A 40 12.54 -4.05 -9.00
C GLY A 40 13.80 -4.84 -8.63
N LEU A 41 13.70 -5.81 -7.70
CA LEU A 41 14.81 -6.63 -7.23
C LEU A 41 14.97 -7.92 -8.04
N SER A 42 16.00 -8.70 -7.69
CA SER A 42 16.23 -10.00 -8.30
C SER A 42 15.23 -11.07 -7.81
N PRO A 43 14.84 -12.05 -8.65
CA PRO A 43 14.08 -13.22 -8.21
C PRO A 43 14.76 -14.02 -7.09
N THR A 44 16.10 -13.94 -6.99
CA THR A 44 16.89 -14.61 -5.94
C THR A 44 16.82 -13.89 -4.59
N THR A 45 16.37 -12.64 -4.53
CA THR A 45 16.17 -11.92 -3.27
C THR A 45 15.00 -12.53 -2.49
N SER A 46 15.06 -12.59 -1.16
CA SER A 46 14.00 -13.21 -0.36
C SER A 46 12.62 -12.54 -0.58
N ARG A 47 11.52 -13.31 -0.44
CA ARG A 47 10.14 -12.79 -0.54
C ARG A 47 9.92 -11.59 0.41
N LYS A 48 10.44 -11.68 1.64
CA LYS A 48 10.37 -10.61 2.65
C LYS A 48 11.03 -9.32 2.14
N ASN A 49 12.28 -9.38 1.67
CA ASN A 49 13.00 -8.19 1.23
C ASN A 49 12.37 -7.58 -0.03
N ARG A 50 11.80 -8.41 -0.93
CA ARG A 50 11.02 -7.92 -2.07
C ARG A 50 9.77 -7.19 -1.62
N LEU A 51 9.03 -7.74 -0.65
CA LEU A 51 7.86 -7.07 -0.09
C LEU A 51 8.22 -5.73 0.59
N GLU A 52 9.25 -5.70 1.43
CA GLU A 52 9.73 -4.47 2.08
C GLU A 52 10.10 -3.39 1.05
N LYS A 53 10.79 -3.79 -0.03
CA LYS A 53 11.12 -2.88 -1.12
C LYS A 53 9.87 -2.44 -1.90
N ALA A 54 8.91 -3.32 -2.16
CA ALA A 54 7.64 -2.96 -2.80
C ALA A 54 6.84 -1.94 -1.97
N ILE A 55 6.81 -2.09 -0.64
CA ILE A 55 6.21 -1.12 0.29
C ILE A 55 6.91 0.23 0.17
N HIS A 56 8.24 0.24 0.26
CA HIS A 56 9.03 1.47 0.12
C HIS A 56 8.81 2.17 -1.24
N GLU A 57 8.81 1.41 -2.34
CA GLU A 57 8.59 1.94 -3.69
C GLU A 57 7.16 2.48 -3.89
N THR A 58 6.17 1.89 -3.21
CA THR A 58 4.79 2.40 -3.20
C THR A 58 4.71 3.73 -2.47
N ARG A 59 5.28 3.83 -1.25
CA ARG A 59 5.32 5.08 -0.49
C ARG A 59 6.03 6.19 -1.26
N LYS A 60 7.17 5.88 -1.87
CA LYS A 60 7.92 6.83 -2.69
C LYS A 60 7.08 7.44 -3.83
N ARG A 61 6.19 6.67 -4.44
CA ARG A 61 5.31 7.16 -5.53
C ARG A 61 4.10 7.90 -5.02
N ILE A 62 3.60 7.54 -3.84
CA ILE A 62 2.62 8.34 -3.11
C ILE A 62 3.22 9.73 -2.81
N ASP A 63 4.46 9.79 -2.30
CA ASP A 63 5.12 11.07 -2.00
C ASP A 63 5.28 11.97 -3.25
N ILE A 64 5.38 11.40 -4.46
CA ILE A 64 5.43 12.17 -5.72
C ILE A 64 4.10 12.86 -6.02
N ILE A 65 2.97 12.19 -5.78
CA ILE A 65 1.64 12.79 -6.01
C ILE A 65 1.21 13.70 -4.85
N GLU A 66 1.84 13.56 -3.67
CA GLU A 66 1.62 14.37 -2.48
C GLU A 66 2.56 15.58 -2.36
N VAL A 67 3.30 15.95 -3.43
CA VAL A 67 4.33 17.01 -3.37
C VAL A 67 3.78 18.36 -2.88
N ASP A 68 2.53 18.68 -3.21
CA ASP A 68 1.83 19.91 -2.81
C ASP A 68 0.90 19.72 -1.59
N GLY A 69 1.05 18.61 -0.86
CA GLY A 69 0.23 18.21 0.27
C GLY A 69 -0.56 16.92 0.01
N PRO A 70 -1.29 16.38 1.02
CA PRO A 70 -2.04 15.14 0.88
C PRO A 70 -2.99 15.19 -0.32
N SER A 71 -2.85 14.25 -1.25
CA SER A 71 -3.69 14.23 -2.44
C SER A 71 -5.12 13.85 -2.05
N ASP A 72 -6.08 14.72 -2.34
CA ASP A 72 -7.48 14.33 -2.29
C ASP A 72 -7.75 13.33 -3.42
N ILE A 73 -8.12 12.09 -3.09
CA ILE A 73 -8.47 11.07 -4.09
C ILE A 73 -9.58 11.55 -5.04
N ASN A 74 -10.43 12.49 -4.61
CA ASN A 74 -11.48 13.06 -5.44
C ASN A 74 -10.96 14.01 -6.52
N ALA A 75 -9.71 14.47 -6.41
CA ALA A 75 -9.01 15.21 -7.45
C ALA A 75 -8.74 14.33 -8.68
N PHE A 76 -8.68 13.00 -8.52
CA PHE A 76 -8.52 12.05 -9.63
C PHE A 76 -9.88 11.57 -10.17
N GLY A 77 -9.92 11.28 -11.46
CA GLY A 77 -11.10 10.77 -12.16
C GLY A 77 -11.01 9.26 -12.44
N GLY A 78 -12.18 8.60 -12.53
CA GLY A 78 -12.31 7.25 -13.08
C GLY A 78 -11.35 6.22 -12.46
N LYS A 79 -10.58 5.53 -13.32
CA LYS A 79 -9.62 4.50 -12.92
C LYS A 79 -8.50 5.06 -12.03
N ASP A 80 -8.05 6.30 -12.25
CA ASP A 80 -6.94 6.88 -11.49
C ASP A 80 -7.31 7.05 -10.02
N ARG A 81 -8.56 7.43 -9.75
CA ARG A 81 -9.07 7.46 -8.37
C ARG A 81 -8.99 6.11 -7.69
N GLN A 82 -9.38 5.04 -8.38
CA GLN A 82 -9.34 3.67 -7.85
C GLN A 82 -7.89 3.24 -7.56
N LEU A 83 -6.96 3.59 -8.45
CA LEU A 83 -5.54 3.28 -8.31
C LEU A 83 -4.89 4.04 -7.15
N VAL A 84 -5.17 5.33 -7.01
CA VAL A 84 -4.69 6.13 -5.87
C VAL A 84 -5.27 5.61 -4.55
N GLN A 85 -6.57 5.30 -4.52
CA GLN A 85 -7.20 4.70 -3.34
C GLN A 85 -6.55 3.37 -2.96
N ALA A 86 -6.26 2.51 -3.94
CA ALA A 86 -5.57 1.25 -3.73
C ALA A 86 -4.15 1.45 -3.18
N ALA A 87 -3.38 2.38 -3.74
CA ALA A 87 -2.05 2.72 -3.26
C ALA A 87 -2.08 3.18 -1.80
N TYR A 88 -3.03 4.04 -1.43
CA TYR A 88 -3.20 4.48 -0.05
C TYR A 88 -3.61 3.36 0.89
N LEU A 89 -4.52 2.47 0.49
CA LEU A 89 -4.91 1.31 1.31
C LEU A 89 -3.74 0.35 1.52
N PHE A 90 -2.93 0.13 0.48
CA PHE A 90 -1.72 -0.68 0.58
C PHE A 90 -0.71 -0.07 1.55
N ASP A 91 -0.39 1.22 1.39
CA ASP A 91 0.53 1.96 2.28
C ASP A 91 0.02 1.94 3.74
N PHE A 92 -1.26 2.25 3.93
CA PHE A 92 -1.91 2.24 5.25
C PHE A 92 -1.81 0.88 5.92
N PHE A 93 -2.17 -0.20 5.21
CA PHE A 93 -2.12 -1.55 5.76
C PHE A 93 -0.69 -1.90 6.22
N TYR A 94 0.31 -1.73 5.36
CA TYR A 94 1.68 -2.12 5.71
C TYR A 94 2.33 -1.19 6.74
N ARG A 95 1.90 0.06 6.83
CA ARG A 95 2.35 1.00 7.85
C ARG A 95 1.87 0.61 9.25
N TYR A 96 0.64 0.11 9.36
CA TYR A 96 0.00 -0.13 10.66
C TYR A 96 -0.13 -1.60 11.04
N ARG A 97 0.13 -2.56 10.14
CA ARG A 97 -0.07 -4.01 10.40
C ARG A 97 0.60 -4.49 11.68
N GLU A 98 1.87 -4.15 11.89
CA GLU A 98 2.60 -4.59 13.09
C GLU A 98 2.04 -3.98 14.38
N GLN A 99 1.52 -2.75 14.31
CA GLN A 99 0.88 -2.09 15.45
C GLN A 99 -0.48 -2.71 15.76
N PHE A 100 -1.24 -3.09 14.73
CA PHE A 100 -2.45 -3.90 14.89
C PHE A 100 -2.15 -5.27 15.50
N ASP A 101 -1.15 -5.99 14.99
CA ASP A 101 -0.75 -7.31 15.52
C ASP A 101 -0.34 -7.23 16.99
N LYS A 102 0.43 -6.19 17.34
CA LYS A 102 0.78 -5.90 18.73
C LYS A 102 -0.45 -5.61 19.58
N LEU A 103 -1.36 -4.75 19.11
CA LEU A 103 -2.58 -4.40 19.84
C LEU A 103 -3.45 -5.64 20.09
N ILE A 104 -3.57 -6.54 19.11
CA ILE A 104 -4.31 -7.80 19.26
C ILE A 104 -3.68 -8.65 20.36
N THR A 105 -2.35 -8.79 20.36
CA THR A 105 -1.62 -9.55 21.38
C THR A 105 -1.78 -8.94 22.77
N ASP A 106 -1.69 -7.62 22.87
CA ASP A 106 -1.87 -6.90 24.12
C ASP A 106 -3.32 -7.06 24.63
N GLN A 107 -4.33 -6.99 23.75
CA GLN A 107 -5.74 -7.14 24.11
C GLN A 107 -6.05 -8.56 24.61
N ILE A 108 -5.43 -9.59 24.02
CA ILE A 108 -5.53 -10.97 24.53
C ILE A 108 -4.96 -11.05 25.94
N ALA A 109 -3.81 -10.41 26.21
CA ALA A 109 -3.18 -10.41 27.52
C ALA A 109 -3.98 -9.62 28.58
N ALA A 110 -4.70 -8.57 28.18
CA ALA A 110 -5.51 -7.75 29.07
C ALA A 110 -6.88 -8.36 29.43
N GLY A 111 -7.31 -9.42 28.73
CA GLY A 111 -8.59 -10.09 28.95
C GLY A 111 -9.76 -9.13 28.68
N ASP A 112 -10.64 -8.97 29.67
CA ASP A 112 -11.83 -8.11 29.58
C ASP A 112 -11.51 -6.60 29.68
N ASN A 113 -10.26 -6.23 30.00
CA ASN A 113 -9.85 -4.84 30.02
C ASN A 113 -9.61 -4.34 28.60
N PHE A 114 -10.43 -3.37 28.17
CA PHE A 114 -10.31 -2.76 26.86
C PHE A 114 -9.02 -1.93 26.73
N ILE A 115 -8.22 -2.19 25.68
CA ILE A 115 -7.06 -1.39 25.31
C ILE A 115 -7.46 -0.42 24.19
N LYS A 116 -7.24 0.88 24.43
CA LYS A 116 -7.45 1.91 23.41
C LYS A 116 -6.38 1.81 22.32
N VAL A 117 -6.80 1.97 21.06
CA VAL A 117 -5.89 2.06 19.90
C VAL A 117 -4.96 3.29 20.05
N PRO A 118 -3.63 3.12 20.09
CA PRO A 118 -2.68 4.22 20.34
C PRO A 118 -2.10 4.85 19.06
N PHE A 119 -2.58 4.45 17.88
CA PHE A 119 -2.06 4.86 16.58
C PHE A 119 -3.20 5.27 15.63
N ALA A 120 -2.80 5.91 14.53
CA ALA A 120 -3.63 6.64 13.55
C ALA A 120 -4.15 7.98 14.08
#